data_AF-A0A804NLC2-F1
#
_entry.id   AF-A0A804NLC2-F1
#
_cell.length_a   1.000
_cell.length_b   1.000
_cell.length_c   1.000
_cell.angle_alpha   90.00
_cell.angle_beta   90.00
_cell.angle_gamma   90.00
#
_symmetry.space_group_name_H-M   'P 1'
#
loop_
_entity.id
_entity.type
_entity.pdbx_description
1 polymer ?
#
loop_
_entity_poly.entity_id
_entity_poly.type
_entity_poly.pdbx_seq_one_letter_code
_entity_poly.pdbx_strand_id
1 'polypeptide(L)'
;MGVAYETAKSGVGVASMGVMRLKLVMKSIILVVMARVLGIYDLIIAAIISAGINPKAKPYFLDGYTHLSFELACSLAGLAAGTAISIVRDTRVRYCTTLIAVCNFKLLEDHAFLLDFIFSCPS
;
A
#
# COMPACT_ATOMS: atom_id res chain seq x y z
N MET A 1 11.99 -0.40 2.86
CA MET A 1 11.93 -1.41 3.95
C MET A 1 10.55 -2.04 4.12
N GLY A 2 9.46 -1.26 4.29
CA GLY A 2 8.12 -1.76 4.68
C GLY A 2 7.61 -2.94 3.85
N VAL A 3 7.54 -2.78 2.52
CA VAL A 3 7.03 -3.82 1.62
C VAL A 3 7.86 -5.11 1.65
N ALA A 4 9.18 -5.02 1.85
CA ALA A 4 10.04 -6.21 1.95
C ALA A 4 9.75 -7.01 3.23
N TYR A 5 9.59 -6.32 4.37
CA TYR A 5 9.23 -6.95 5.64
C TYR A 5 7.85 -7.60 5.57
N GLU A 6 6.87 -6.87 5.04
CA GLU A 6 5.53 -7.42 4.82
C GLU A 6 5.56 -8.66 3.95
N THR A 7 6.29 -8.62 2.83
CA THR A 7 6.38 -9.75 1.91
C THR A 7 7.00 -10.96 2.62
N ALA A 8 8.07 -10.74 3.38
CA ALA A 8 8.74 -11.81 4.14
C ALA A 8 7.82 -12.44 5.19
N LYS A 9 7.17 -11.62 6.04
CA LYS A 9 6.25 -12.12 7.08
C LYS A 9 5.04 -12.82 6.47
N SER A 10 4.48 -12.24 5.42
CA SER A 10 3.38 -12.82 4.68
C SER A 10 3.80 -14.19 4.11
N GLY A 11 4.98 -14.29 3.47
CA GLY A 11 5.45 -15.48 2.75
C GLY A 11 5.45 -16.74 3.60
N VAL A 12 5.85 -16.62 4.88
CA VAL A 12 5.83 -17.74 5.84
C VAL A 12 4.41 -18.29 6.03
N GLY A 13 3.42 -17.41 6.21
CA GLY A 13 2.02 -17.79 6.33
C GLY A 13 1.47 -18.48 5.07
N VAL A 14 1.87 -18.04 3.86
CA VAL A 14 1.46 -18.72 2.62
C VAL A 14 2.17 -20.06 2.42
N ALA A 15 3.44 -20.16 2.76
CA ALA A 15 4.17 -21.43 2.69
C ALA A 15 3.52 -22.50 3.59
N SER A 16 3.09 -22.10 4.80
CA SER A 16 2.33 -22.97 5.70
C SER A 16 0.93 -23.34 5.17
N MET A 17 0.21 -22.42 4.52
CA MET A 17 -1.08 -22.75 3.89
C MET A 17 -0.94 -23.64 2.65
N GLY A 18 0.20 -23.54 1.95
CA GLY A 18 0.52 -24.32 0.75
C GLY A 18 0.48 -25.82 0.98
N VAL A 19 0.92 -26.28 2.15
CA VAL A 19 0.90 -27.70 2.51
C VAL A 19 -0.48 -28.19 2.97
N MET A 20 -1.33 -27.32 3.51
CA MET A 20 -2.63 -27.72 4.05
C MET A 20 -3.70 -27.84 2.96
N ARG A 21 -3.89 -26.82 2.09
CA ARG A 21 -4.83 -26.86 0.94
C ARG A 21 -4.50 -25.76 -0.09
N LEU A 22 -4.00 -26.15 -1.27
CA LEU A 22 -3.60 -25.22 -2.35
C LEU A 22 -4.72 -24.28 -2.86
N LYS A 23 -5.98 -24.74 -2.84
CA LYS A 23 -7.14 -23.98 -3.37
C LYS A 23 -7.36 -22.63 -2.66
N LEU A 24 -6.94 -22.52 -1.41
CA LEU A 24 -7.07 -21.29 -0.62
C LEU A 24 -5.88 -20.33 -0.83
N VAL A 25 -4.74 -20.86 -1.28
CA VAL A 25 -3.50 -20.10 -1.54
C VAL A 25 -3.69 -19.10 -2.68
N MET A 26 -4.39 -19.50 -3.75
CA MET A 26 -4.67 -18.63 -4.90
C MET A 26 -5.39 -17.35 -4.48
N LYS A 27 -6.29 -17.43 -3.49
CA LYS A 27 -6.99 -16.25 -2.94
C LYS A 27 -6.13 -15.41 -2.00
N SER A 28 -5.13 -15.97 -1.30
CA SER A 28 -4.22 -15.17 -0.45
C SER A 28 -3.16 -14.41 -1.22
N ILE A 29 -2.83 -14.83 -2.45
CA ILE A 29 -1.86 -14.12 -3.30
C ILE A 29 -2.38 -12.75 -3.69
N ILE A 30 -3.69 -12.61 -3.93
CA ILE A 30 -4.34 -11.33 -4.23
C ILE A 30 -4.08 -10.30 -3.12
N LEU A 31 -4.08 -10.72 -1.84
CA LEU A 31 -3.74 -9.81 -0.73
C LEU A 31 -2.30 -9.30 -0.75
N VAL A 32 -1.35 -10.12 -1.21
CA VAL A 32 0.05 -9.67 -1.35
C VAL A 32 0.14 -8.61 -2.44
N VAL A 33 -0.56 -8.83 -3.55
CA VAL A 33 -0.56 -7.90 -4.68
C VAL A 33 -1.20 -6.58 -4.28
N MET A 34 -2.33 -6.58 -3.55
CA MET A 34 -2.97 -5.33 -3.14
C MET A 34 -2.10 -4.46 -2.23
N ALA A 35 -1.38 -5.06 -1.27
CA ALA A 35 -0.42 -4.30 -0.46
C ALA A 35 0.75 -3.74 -1.31
N ARG A 36 1.10 -4.42 -2.42
CA ARG A 36 2.18 -4.00 -3.31
C ARG A 36 1.80 -2.81 -4.17
N VAL A 37 0.59 -2.74 -4.73
CA VAL A 37 0.21 -1.69 -5.68
C VAL A 37 0.25 -0.30 -5.02
N LEU A 38 -0.21 -0.16 -3.78
CA LEU A 38 -0.09 1.08 -3.00
C LEU A 38 1.33 1.64 -2.98
N GLY A 39 2.34 0.79 -2.71
CA GLY A 39 3.74 1.23 -2.66
C GLY A 39 4.31 1.64 -4.02
N ILE A 40 3.73 1.18 -5.14
CA ILE A 40 4.14 1.64 -6.48
C ILE A 40 3.50 3.01 -6.76
N TYR A 41 2.27 3.24 -6.32
CA TYR A 41 1.60 4.54 -6.46
C TYR A 41 2.35 5.64 -5.69
N ASP A 42 2.76 5.40 -4.44
CA ASP A 42 3.61 6.34 -3.68
C ASP A 42 4.88 6.72 -4.48
N LEU A 43 5.55 5.75 -5.11
CA LEU A 43 6.77 6.02 -5.87
C LEU A 43 6.51 6.83 -7.16
N ILE A 44 5.41 6.54 -7.86
CA ILE A 44 5.04 7.26 -9.09
C ILE A 44 4.74 8.72 -8.76
N ILE A 45 4.04 8.96 -7.67
CA ILE A 45 3.74 10.29 -7.13
C ILE A 45 5.04 11.06 -6.83
N ALA A 46 5.98 10.46 -6.11
CA ALA A 46 7.29 11.06 -5.80
C ALA A 46 8.02 11.52 -7.06
N ALA A 47 8.00 10.66 -8.09
CA ALA A 47 8.67 10.90 -9.34
C ALA A 47 8.02 12.04 -10.14
N ILE A 48 6.69 12.14 -10.15
CA ILE A 48 5.96 13.23 -10.82
C ILE A 48 6.29 14.57 -10.17
N ILE A 49 6.27 14.63 -8.83
CA ILE A 49 6.62 15.83 -8.07
C ILE A 49 8.06 16.25 -8.39
N SER A 50 9.00 15.29 -8.38
CA SER A 50 10.42 15.53 -8.70
C SER A 50 10.64 16.02 -10.13
N ALA A 51 9.85 15.52 -11.10
CA ALA A 51 9.92 15.96 -12.49
C ALA A 51 9.30 17.34 -12.74
N GLY A 52 8.34 17.76 -11.89
CA GLY A 52 7.64 19.05 -12.00
C GLY A 52 8.43 20.25 -11.48
N ILE A 53 9.53 20.03 -10.75
CA ILE A 53 10.30 21.09 -10.07
C ILE A 53 11.02 21.98 -11.11
N ASN A 54 10.34 23.03 -11.54
CA ASN A 54 10.95 24.07 -12.38
C ASN A 54 11.60 25.15 -11.49
N PRO A 55 12.92 25.38 -11.59
CA PRO A 55 13.65 26.28 -10.69
C PRO A 55 13.38 27.78 -10.92
N LYS A 56 12.30 28.15 -11.63
CA LYS A 56 12.02 29.53 -12.05
C LYS A 56 10.93 30.25 -11.25
N ALA A 57 10.11 29.55 -10.45
CA ALA A 57 9.06 30.17 -9.65
C ALA A 57 9.43 30.20 -8.15
N LYS A 58 9.55 31.39 -7.58
CA LYS A 58 9.56 31.60 -6.11
C LYS A 58 8.09 31.61 -5.68
N PRO A 59 7.64 30.72 -4.76
CA PRO A 59 8.37 30.15 -3.63
C PRO A 59 8.54 28.61 -3.69
N TYR A 60 9.56 28.15 -4.42
CA TYR A 60 9.96 26.74 -4.55
C TYR A 60 10.13 25.96 -3.22
N PHE A 61 10.54 26.62 -2.13
CA PHE A 61 10.77 25.95 -0.84
C PHE A 61 9.50 25.54 -0.11
N LEU A 62 8.43 26.33 -0.21
CA LEU A 62 7.16 26.04 0.47
C LEU A 62 6.45 24.88 -0.23
N ASP A 63 6.44 24.91 -1.56
CA ASP A 63 5.76 23.92 -2.38
C ASP A 63 6.44 22.55 -2.33
N GLY A 64 7.79 22.54 -2.36
CA GLY A 64 8.54 21.31 -2.16
C GLY A 64 8.27 20.67 -0.79
N TYR A 65 8.12 21.45 0.28
CA TYR A 65 7.90 20.91 1.62
C TYR A 65 6.47 20.39 1.82
N THR A 66 5.46 21.07 1.25
CA THR A 66 4.06 20.60 1.28
C THR A 66 3.92 19.28 0.52
N HIS A 67 4.55 19.16 -0.65
CA HIS A 67 4.56 17.91 -1.40
C HIS A 67 5.27 16.76 -0.65
N LEU A 68 6.41 17.03 -0.02
CA LEU A 68 7.18 16.01 0.72
C LEU A 68 6.44 15.57 2.00
N SER A 69 5.79 16.50 2.70
CA SER A 69 5.04 16.17 3.93
C SER A 69 3.77 15.37 3.64
N PHE A 70 3.14 15.57 2.49
CA PHE A 70 2.03 14.74 2.03
C PHE A 70 2.45 13.29 1.74
N GLU A 71 3.55 13.09 1.00
CA GLU A 71 4.08 11.75 0.73
C GLU A 71 4.46 10.99 2.00
N LEU A 72 5.07 11.67 2.96
CA LEU A 72 5.40 11.06 4.25
C LEU A 72 4.13 10.60 5.00
N ALA A 73 3.08 11.42 5.00
CA ALA A 73 1.82 11.08 5.66
C ALA A 73 1.16 9.85 5.01
N CYS A 74 1.10 9.80 3.68
CA CYS A 74 0.58 8.65 2.93
C CYS A 74 1.40 7.37 3.20
N SER A 75 2.73 7.45 3.12
CA SER A 75 3.60 6.28 3.29
C SER A 75 3.45 5.64 4.68
N LEU A 76 3.30 6.46 5.72
CA LEU A 76 3.03 5.99 7.08
C LEU A 76 1.64 5.32 7.20
N ALA A 77 0.62 5.85 6.54
CA ALA A 77 -0.71 5.25 6.51
C ALA A 77 -0.73 3.91 5.75
N GLY A 78 -0.05 3.84 4.60
CA GLY A 78 0.14 2.62 3.82
C GLY A 78 0.86 1.53 4.61
N LEU A 79 1.90 1.91 5.37
CA LEU A 79 2.65 0.98 6.22
C LEU A 79 1.84 0.50 7.44
N ALA A 80 1.01 1.37 8.04
CA ALA A 80 0.09 1.00 9.11
C ALA A 80 -0.97 0.00 8.62
N ALA A 81 -1.58 0.27 7.46
CA ALA A 81 -2.54 -0.64 6.85
C ALA A 81 -1.89 -1.98 6.45
N GLY A 82 -0.67 -1.93 5.91
CA GLY A 82 0.11 -3.12 5.61
C GLY A 82 0.37 -4.00 6.83
N THR A 83 0.78 -3.38 7.95
CA THR A 83 0.96 -4.10 9.22
C THR A 83 -0.32 -4.82 9.66
N ALA A 84 -1.49 -4.18 9.54
CA ALA A 84 -2.77 -4.81 9.84
C ALA A 84 -3.06 -6.02 8.93
N ILE A 85 -2.81 -5.89 7.62
CA ILE A 85 -2.97 -6.99 6.65
C ILE A 85 -2.03 -8.16 6.98
N SER A 86 -0.80 -7.86 7.41
CA SER A 86 0.18 -8.85 7.82
C SER A 86 -0.31 -9.69 9.00
N ILE A 87 -0.89 -9.04 10.02
CA ILE A 87 -1.46 -9.73 11.19
C ILE A 87 -2.67 -10.58 10.80
N VAL A 88 -3.56 -10.06 9.94
CA VAL A 88 -4.72 -10.80 9.42
C VAL A 88 -4.29 -12.02 8.60
N ARG A 89 -3.15 -11.96 7.91
CA ARG A 89 -2.61 -13.13 7.21
C ARG A 89 -2.16 -14.23 8.17
N ASP A 90 -1.55 -13.88 9.30
CA ASP A 90 -1.18 -14.85 10.33
C ASP A 90 -2.42 -15.51 10.95
N THR A 91 -3.55 -14.82 11.07
CA THR A 91 -4.78 -15.45 11.56
C THR A 91 -5.47 -16.32 10.50
N ARG A 92 -5.26 -16.06 9.21
CA ARG A 92 -5.82 -16.87 8.10
C ARG A 92 -5.36 -18.33 8.11
N VAL A 93 -4.16 -18.63 8.63
CA VAL A 93 -3.71 -20.04 8.78
C VAL A 93 -4.59 -20.83 9.75
N ARG A 94 -5.30 -20.14 10.65
CA ARG A 94 -6.20 -20.76 11.64
C ARG A 94 -7.68 -20.64 11.25
N TYR A 95 -8.07 -19.56 10.59
CA TYR A 95 -9.44 -19.33 10.13
C TYR A 95 -9.49 -19.28 8.61
N CYS A 96 -9.90 -20.39 8.00
CA CYS A 96 -9.80 -20.60 6.55
C CYS A 96 -10.72 -19.69 5.69
N THR A 97 -11.60 -18.86 6.26
CA THR A 97 -12.77 -18.35 5.50
C THR A 97 -12.98 -16.83 5.49
N THR A 98 -12.50 -16.05 6.47
CA THR A 98 -13.04 -14.68 6.68
C THR A 98 -12.38 -13.53 5.88
N LEU A 99 -11.41 -13.79 5.00
CA LEU A 99 -10.56 -12.71 4.44
C LEU A 99 -11.12 -11.91 3.24
N ILE A 100 -12.29 -12.25 2.71
CA ILE A 100 -12.83 -11.56 1.52
C ILE A 100 -13.25 -10.11 1.84
N ALA A 101 -13.69 -9.83 3.07
CA ALA A 101 -14.09 -8.47 3.47
C ALA A 101 -12.91 -7.48 3.46
N VAL A 102 -11.72 -7.91 3.90
CA VAL A 102 -10.53 -7.03 3.95
C VAL A 102 -10.05 -6.68 2.54
N CYS A 103 -10.11 -7.63 1.60
CA CYS A 103 -9.80 -7.35 0.19
C CYS A 103 -10.73 -6.29 -0.39
N ASN A 104 -12.03 -6.35 -0.09
CA ASN A 104 -13.01 -5.42 -0.63
C ASN A 104 -12.81 -4.00 -0.06
N PHE A 105 -12.52 -3.92 1.25
CA PHE A 105 -12.25 -2.64 1.92
C PHE A 105 -11.01 -1.93 1.36
N LYS A 106 -9.91 -2.67 1.12
CA LYS A 106 -8.66 -2.08 0.63
C LYS A 106 -8.79 -1.57 -0.80
N LEU A 107 -9.43 -2.33 -1.69
CA LEU A 107 -9.67 -1.93 -3.07
C LEU A 107 -10.53 -0.66 -3.17
N LEU A 108 -11.47 -0.49 -2.23
CA LEU A 108 -12.30 0.72 -2.16
C LEU A 108 -11.50 1.93 -1.65
N GLU A 109 -10.66 1.75 -0.64
CA GLU A 109 -9.77 2.81 -0.16
C GLU A 109 -8.72 3.22 -1.20
N ASP A 110 -8.15 2.28 -1.95
CA ASP A 110 -7.13 2.60 -2.97
C ASP A 110 -7.69 3.55 -4.05
N HIS A 111 -8.97 3.37 -4.42
CA HIS A 111 -9.66 4.29 -5.32
C HIS A 111 -9.93 5.66 -4.69
N ALA A 112 -10.34 5.70 -3.43
CA ALA A 112 -10.60 6.94 -2.71
C ALA A 112 -9.30 7.74 -2.53
N PHE A 113 -8.21 7.07 -2.16
CA PHE A 113 -6.92 7.70 -1.92
C PHE A 113 -6.33 8.27 -3.21
N LEU A 114 -6.45 7.56 -4.33
CA LEU A 114 -5.99 8.06 -5.63
C LEU A 114 -6.80 9.28 -6.10
N LEU A 115 -8.12 9.30 -5.83
CA LEU A 115 -8.96 10.47 -6.10
C LEU A 115 -8.59 11.64 -5.19
N ASP A 116 -8.44 11.43 -3.89
CA ASP A 116 -8.01 12.47 -2.95
C ASP A 116 -6.61 13.00 -3.31
N PHE A 117 -5.69 12.15 -3.80
CA PHE A 117 -4.36 12.57 -4.25
C PHE A 117 -4.41 13.45 -5.49
N ILE A 118 -5.22 13.06 -6.48
CA ILE A 118 -5.41 13.86 -7.70
C ILE A 118 -6.10 15.19 -7.37
N PHE A 119 -7.08 15.20 -6.46
CA PHE A 119 -7.83 16.40 -6.09
C PHE A 119 -7.06 17.31 -5.12
N SER A 120 -6.18 16.74 -4.30
CA SER A 120 -5.40 17.49 -3.30
C SER A 120 -4.12 18.11 -3.87
N CYS A 121 -3.72 17.80 -5.11
CA CYS A 121 -2.69 18.56 -5.83
C CYS A 121 -3.31 19.83 -6.42
N PRO A 122 -3.16 21.01 -5.78
CA PRO A 122 -3.60 22.25 -6.40
C PRO A 122 -2.52 22.64 -7.42
N SER A 123 -2.95 22.91 -8.65
CA SER A 123 -2.16 23.65 -9.63
C SER A 123 -2.03 25.12 -9.22
#